data_AF-A0AAV0UNZ6-F1
#
_entry.id   AF-A0AAV0UNZ6-F1
#
_cell.length_a   1.000
_cell.length_b   1.000
_cell.length_c   1.000
_cell.angle_alpha   90.00
_cell.angle_beta   90.00
_cell.angle_gamma   90.00
#
_symmetry.space_group_name_H-M   'P 1'
#
loop_
_entity.id
_entity.type
_entity.pdbx_description
1 polymer ?
#
loop_
_entity_poly.entity_id
_entity_poly.type
_entity_poly.pdbx_seq_one_letter_code
_entity_poly.pdbx_strand_id
1 'polypeptide(L)'
;MFRTQELHPGTLQSLPEQIELQEAKEIPTEDRVEVNEADVENGEVEAEEVEAEEDPEIEDKSTTNEERDAGVSDEDWEELERAKKDYAAHLNALKRAREQAKLEEERRRAEAIQEKIRQICPCPAGFNWYKSGSRWRCGGGSHFVSDAQLNRQFTR
;
A
#
# COMPACT_ATOMS: atom_id res chain seq x y z
N MET A 1 53.67 49.32 13.60
CA MET A 1 54.50 48.11 13.64
C MET A 1 54.57 47.59 15.08
N PHE A 2 53.73 46.62 15.44
CA PHE A 2 53.96 45.75 16.59
C PHE A 2 53.48 44.35 16.21
N ARG A 3 54.41 43.41 16.34
CA ARG A 3 54.35 42.02 15.89
C ARG A 3 54.13 41.18 17.14
N THR A 4 52.95 40.60 17.31
CA THR A 4 52.70 39.58 18.33
C THR A 4 52.58 38.22 17.65
N GLN A 5 53.30 37.28 18.24
CA GLN A 5 53.70 35.98 17.69
C GLN A 5 52.56 34.97 17.74
N GLU A 6 52.60 34.07 16.76
CA GLU A 6 51.74 32.91 16.62
C GLU A 6 51.95 31.90 17.75
N LEU A 7 50.87 31.28 18.22
CA LEU A 7 50.86 29.98 18.88
C LEU A 7 49.50 29.30 18.63
N HIS A 8 49.46 28.43 17.62
CA HIS A 8 48.65 27.21 17.62
C HIS A 8 49.62 26.09 18.05
N PRO A 9 49.25 25.11 18.90
CA PRO A 9 48.34 24.04 18.47
C PRO A 9 47.51 23.42 19.60
N GLY A 10 46.46 22.67 19.27
CA GLY A 10 45.73 21.93 20.28
C GLY A 10 44.47 21.27 19.74
N THR A 11 44.68 20.32 18.82
CA THR A 11 43.70 19.32 18.40
C THR A 11 42.96 18.75 19.62
N LEU A 12 41.72 19.19 19.85
CA LEU A 12 40.79 18.42 20.65
C LEU A 12 40.30 17.26 19.79
N GLN A 13 40.99 16.14 19.99
CA GLN A 13 40.60 14.82 19.53
C GLN A 13 39.14 14.56 19.89
N SER A 14 38.44 14.08 18.87
CA SER A 14 37.28 13.18 18.92
C SER A 14 37.04 12.57 20.30
N LEU A 15 35.92 12.94 20.92
CA LEU A 15 35.30 12.14 21.96
C LEU A 15 34.17 11.32 21.31
N PRO A 16 34.11 10.01 21.58
CA PRO A 16 33.24 9.10 20.88
C PRO A 16 31.78 9.36 21.22
N GLU A 17 30.97 9.39 20.16
CA GLU A 17 29.52 9.32 20.17
C GLU A 17 29.10 7.98 20.80
N GLN A 18 28.97 7.98 22.12
CA GLN A 18 28.49 6.86 22.92
C GLN A 18 27.32 7.38 23.75
N ILE A 19 26.19 7.65 23.08
CA ILE A 19 24.90 7.67 23.75
C ILE A 19 24.40 6.23 23.70
N GLU A 20 24.53 5.59 24.84
CA GLU A 20 24.03 4.26 25.17
C GLU A 20 22.56 4.11 24.75
N LEU A 21 22.37 3.27 23.72
CA LEU A 21 21.19 2.46 23.54
C LEU A 21 20.98 1.62 24.81
N GLN A 22 20.11 2.06 25.71
CA GLN A 22 19.63 1.25 26.82
C GLN A 22 18.13 1.03 26.72
N GLU A 23 17.84 -0.23 26.36
CA GLU A 23 16.70 -1.07 26.72
C GLU A 23 15.31 -0.59 26.32
N ALA A 24 15.00 -0.87 25.05
CA ALA A 24 13.65 -1.28 24.69
C ALA A 24 13.24 -2.44 25.61
N LYS A 25 12.31 -2.17 26.52
CA LYS A 25 11.66 -3.20 27.33
C LYS A 25 11.15 -4.29 26.40
N GLU A 26 11.70 -5.48 26.58
CA GLU A 26 11.26 -6.70 25.92
C GLU A 26 9.78 -6.92 26.21
N ILE A 27 8.97 -6.82 25.16
CA ILE A 27 7.60 -7.33 25.17
C ILE A 27 7.74 -8.85 24.97
N PRO A 28 7.11 -9.69 25.81
CA PRO A 28 7.32 -11.14 25.80
C PRO A 28 7.10 -11.75 24.42
N THR A 29 8.15 -12.36 23.87
CA THR A 29 8.15 -13.14 22.64
C THR A 29 7.61 -14.54 22.93
N GLU A 30 6.30 -14.66 23.09
CA GLU A 30 5.60 -15.96 23.13
C GLU A 30 4.48 -15.93 22.09
N ASP A 31 4.86 -15.79 20.82
CA ASP A 31 4.14 -16.43 19.73
C ASP A 31 5.10 -16.66 18.56
N ARG A 32 5.94 -17.69 18.70
CA ARG A 32 6.73 -18.21 17.60
C ARG A 32 5.81 -19.07 16.75
N VAL A 33 5.07 -18.44 15.84
CA VAL A 33 4.38 -19.17 14.78
C VAL A 33 5.44 -19.68 13.81
N GLU A 34 5.80 -20.96 13.97
CA GLU A 34 6.48 -21.72 12.93
C GLU A 34 5.54 -21.86 11.74
N VAL A 35 5.63 -20.93 10.79
CA VAL A 35 4.99 -21.07 9.48
C VAL A 35 5.82 -22.03 8.65
N ASN A 36 5.31 -23.25 8.55
CA ASN A 36 5.84 -24.31 7.70
C ASN A 36 5.82 -23.88 6.23
N GLU A 37 6.84 -24.25 5.46
CA GLU A 37 7.00 -23.94 4.03
C GLU A 37 5.98 -24.67 3.10
N ALA A 38 4.81 -25.05 3.61
CA ALA A 38 3.83 -25.92 2.92
C ALA A 38 2.56 -25.20 2.42
N ASP A 39 2.36 -23.90 2.68
CA ASP A 39 1.10 -23.20 2.35
C ASP A 39 1.08 -22.54 0.96
N VAL A 40 1.83 -23.06 -0.02
CA VAL A 40 1.79 -22.59 -1.43
C VAL A 40 0.80 -23.39 -2.29
N GLU A 41 0.02 -24.29 -1.69
CA GLU A 41 -0.83 -25.21 -2.42
C GLU A 41 -2.28 -25.17 -1.92
N ASN A 42 -3.01 -24.09 -2.25
CA ASN A 42 -4.41 -24.25 -2.65
C ASN A 42 -4.89 -23.08 -3.51
N GLY A 43 -5.16 -23.42 -4.75
CA GLY A 43 -5.75 -22.60 -5.79
C GLY A 43 -7.25 -22.58 -5.60
N GLU A 44 -7.66 -21.87 -4.57
CA GLU A 44 -8.89 -21.12 -4.51
C GLU A 44 -8.52 -19.94 -3.64
N VAL A 45 -8.00 -18.87 -4.26
CA VAL A 45 -8.20 -17.56 -3.66
C VAL A 45 -9.69 -17.29 -3.83
N GLU A 46 -10.49 -17.97 -3.01
CA GLU A 46 -11.57 -17.28 -2.34
C GLU A 46 -10.93 -15.97 -1.93
N ALA A 47 -11.39 -14.89 -2.57
CA ALA A 47 -11.12 -13.59 -2.03
C ALA A 47 -11.71 -13.68 -0.63
N GLU A 48 -10.89 -14.08 0.35
CA GLU A 48 -11.07 -13.61 1.70
C GLU A 48 -10.84 -12.12 1.55
N GLU A 49 -11.92 -11.46 1.10
CA GLU A 49 -12.28 -10.14 1.49
C GLU A 49 -12.02 -10.13 2.99
N VAL A 50 -10.82 -9.74 3.37
CA VAL A 50 -10.66 -8.96 4.59
C VAL A 50 -11.62 -7.81 4.36
N GLU A 51 -12.85 -8.00 4.84
CA GLU A 51 -13.82 -6.96 5.11
C GLU A 51 -13.10 -6.04 6.10
N ALA A 52 -12.25 -5.19 5.54
CA ALA A 52 -11.78 -4.00 6.17
C ALA A 52 -13.03 -3.14 6.23
N GLU A 53 -13.81 -3.40 7.29
CA GLU A 53 -15.01 -2.72 7.77
C GLU A 53 -15.21 -1.46 6.94
N GLU A 54 -16.22 -1.49 6.07
CA GLU A 54 -16.57 -0.32 5.28
C GLU A 54 -16.61 0.87 6.24
N ASP A 55 -15.67 1.80 6.03
CA ASP A 55 -15.67 3.07 6.76
C ASP A 55 -17.07 3.62 6.51
N PRO A 56 -17.91 3.79 7.57
CA PRO A 56 -19.31 4.08 7.38
C PRO A 56 -19.41 5.21 6.39
N GLU A 57 -20.04 4.96 5.24
CA GLU A 57 -20.34 6.01 4.27
C GLU A 57 -21.13 7.06 5.05
N ILE A 58 -20.43 8.09 5.53
CA ILE A 58 -21.06 9.27 6.10
C ILE A 58 -21.66 9.95 4.87
N GLU A 59 -22.86 9.49 4.54
CA GLU A 59 -23.72 10.04 3.50
C GLU A 59 -23.90 11.52 3.87
N ASP A 60 -23.17 12.39 3.17
CA ASP A 60 -23.24 13.83 3.37
C ASP A 60 -24.62 14.30 2.90
N LYS A 61 -25.60 14.22 3.81
CA LYS A 61 -26.96 14.72 3.60
C LYS A 61 -27.04 16.24 3.75
N SER A 62 -26.00 16.98 3.39
CA SER A 62 -26.04 18.43 3.23
C SER A 62 -26.62 18.81 1.87
N THR A 63 -27.91 18.49 1.66
CA THR A 63 -28.74 19.12 0.61
C THR A 63 -29.86 19.97 1.23
N THR A 64 -29.60 20.51 2.41
CA THR A 64 -30.41 21.57 3.03
C THR A 64 -29.54 22.82 3.12
N ASN A 65 -29.94 23.84 2.36
CA ASN A 65 -29.42 25.21 2.33
C ASN A 65 -28.70 25.60 3.64
N GLU A 66 -27.36 25.64 3.61
CA GLU A 66 -26.49 25.98 4.73
C GLU A 66 -26.57 27.49 5.01
N GLU A 67 -27.73 27.98 5.40
CA GLU A 67 -27.90 29.35 5.85
C GLU A 67 -27.13 29.50 7.16
N ARG A 68 -26.24 30.50 7.22
CA ARG A 68 -25.48 30.83 8.42
C ARG A 68 -26.43 31.17 9.57
N ASP A 69 -26.27 30.50 10.70
CA ASP A 69 -27.07 30.78 11.89
C ASP A 69 -26.89 32.21 12.38
N ALA A 70 -28.01 32.87 12.69
CA ALA A 70 -28.02 34.22 13.22
C ALA A 70 -27.39 34.23 14.63
N GLY A 71 -26.23 34.87 14.77
CA GLY A 71 -25.51 35.01 16.04
C GLY A 71 -24.11 34.38 16.07
N VAL A 72 -23.71 33.65 15.03
CA VAL A 72 -22.32 33.18 14.87
C VAL A 72 -21.47 34.33 14.34
N SER A 73 -20.25 34.55 14.85
CA SER A 73 -19.33 35.59 14.35
C SER A 73 -18.81 35.27 12.94
N ASP A 74 -18.27 36.26 12.23
CA ASP A 74 -17.69 36.01 10.90
C ASP A 74 -16.47 35.09 11.02
N GLU A 75 -15.69 35.29 12.08
CA GLU A 75 -14.47 34.54 12.39
C GLU A 75 -14.75 33.06 12.66
N ASP A 76 -15.73 32.74 13.51
CA ASP A 76 -16.09 31.36 13.83
C ASP A 76 -16.61 30.61 12.60
N TRP A 77 -17.31 31.33 11.72
CA TRP A 77 -17.85 30.75 10.49
C TRP A 77 -16.74 30.41 9.49
N GLU A 78 -15.77 31.30 9.29
CA GLU A 78 -14.59 31.03 8.46
C GLU A 78 -13.74 29.87 8.98
N GLU A 79 -13.58 29.76 10.30
CA GLU A 79 -12.85 28.65 10.92
C GLU A 79 -13.58 27.32 10.68
N LEU A 80 -14.90 27.29 10.83
CA LEU A 80 -15.73 26.11 10.57
C LEU A 80 -15.64 25.68 9.09
N GLU A 81 -15.75 26.63 8.16
CA GLU A 81 -15.61 26.33 6.73
C GLU A 81 -14.23 25.77 6.39
N ARG A 82 -13.17 26.32 6.98
CA ARG A 82 -11.81 25.82 6.80
C ARG A 82 -11.68 24.41 7.33
N ALA A 83 -12.17 24.14 8.54
CA ALA A 83 -12.16 22.80 9.14
C ALA A 83 -12.96 21.78 8.29
N LYS A 84 -14.14 22.17 7.78
CA LYS A 84 -14.93 21.33 6.86
C LYS A 84 -14.13 21.00 5.60
N LYS A 85 -13.47 22.00 5.00
CA LYS A 85 -12.68 21.82 3.78
C LYS A 85 -11.46 20.93 4.01
N ASP A 86 -10.74 21.14 5.11
CA ASP A 86 -9.56 20.34 5.46
C ASP A 86 -9.95 18.89 5.76
N TYR A 87 -11.05 18.68 6.49
CA TYR A 87 -11.60 17.36 6.74
C TYR A 87 -12.04 16.65 5.45
N ALA A 88 -12.78 17.34 4.57
CA ALA A 88 -13.18 16.79 3.28
C ALA A 88 -11.97 16.44 2.40
N ALA A 89 -10.93 17.29 2.39
CA ALA A 89 -9.68 17.03 1.68
C ALA A 89 -8.96 15.80 2.24
N HIS A 90 -8.90 15.66 3.57
CA HIS A 90 -8.28 14.52 4.23
C HIS A 90 -9.01 13.20 3.92
N LEU A 91 -10.34 13.17 4.03
CA LEU A 91 -11.14 12.00 3.67
C LEU A 91 -10.95 11.61 2.20
N ASN A 92 -10.93 12.60 1.31
CA ASN A 92 -10.72 12.34 -0.11
C ASN A 92 -9.31 11.80 -0.40
N ALA A 93 -8.29 12.30 0.30
CA ALA A 93 -6.93 11.78 0.20
C ALA A 93 -6.84 10.32 0.66
N LEU A 94 -7.48 9.96 1.78
CA LEU A 94 -7.54 8.58 2.27
C LEU A 94 -8.24 7.64 1.27
N LYS A 95 -9.38 8.08 0.71
CA LYS A 95 -10.11 7.30 -0.31
C LYS A 95 -9.23 7.03 -1.54
N ARG A 96 -8.55 8.06 -2.05
CA ARG A 96 -7.62 7.91 -3.18
C ARG A 96 -6.45 6.99 -2.86
N ALA A 97 -5.86 7.11 -1.67
CA ALA A 97 -4.76 6.24 -1.25
C ALA A 97 -5.19 4.76 -1.19
N ARG A 98 -6.40 4.48 -0.66
CA ARG A 98 -6.97 3.13 -0.61
C ARG A 98 -7.21 2.56 -2.01
N GLU A 99 -7.81 3.36 -2.90
CA GLU A 99 -8.06 2.96 -4.29
C GLU A 99 -6.74 2.68 -5.05
N GLN A 100 -5.74 3.56 -4.87
CA GLN A 100 -4.42 3.37 -5.46
C GLN A 100 -3.73 2.09 -4.97
N ALA A 101 -3.79 1.81 -3.67
CA ALA A 101 -3.23 0.59 -3.10
C ALA A 101 -3.91 -0.67 -3.67
N LYS A 102 -5.25 -0.66 -3.80
CA LYS A 102 -6.01 -1.77 -4.40
C LYS A 102 -5.61 -2.00 -5.86
N LEU A 103 -5.52 -0.93 -6.66
CA LEU A 103 -5.12 -1.02 -8.06
C LEU A 103 -3.68 -1.54 -8.24
N GLU A 104 -2.77 -1.12 -7.36
CA GLU A 104 -1.38 -1.61 -7.39
C GLU A 104 -1.29 -3.10 -7.02
N GLU A 105 -2.06 -3.54 -6.02
CA GLU A 105 -2.13 -4.94 -5.65
C GLU A 105 -2.72 -5.79 -6.78
N GLU A 106 -3.82 -5.36 -7.38
CA GLU A 106 -4.43 -6.04 -8.54
C GLU A 106 -3.45 -6.13 -9.72
N ARG A 107 -2.71 -5.05 -10.01
CA ARG A 107 -1.65 -5.03 -11.03
C ARG A 107 -0.57 -6.06 -10.72
N ARG A 108 -0.06 -6.08 -9.48
CA ARG A 108 0.98 -7.03 -9.03
C ARG A 108 0.49 -8.47 -9.14
N ARG A 109 -0.75 -8.76 -8.74
CA ARG A 109 -1.35 -10.09 -8.85
C ARG A 109 -1.49 -10.51 -10.32
N ALA A 110 -1.95 -9.61 -11.19
CA ALA A 110 -2.08 -9.87 -12.62
C ALA A 110 -0.72 -10.16 -13.30
N GLU A 111 0.30 -9.37 -12.98
CA GLU A 111 1.69 -9.57 -13.46
C GLU A 111 2.26 -10.92 -12.99
N ALA A 112 2.06 -11.26 -11.71
CA ALA A 112 2.52 -12.53 -11.14
C ALA A 112 1.87 -13.74 -11.82
N ILE A 113 0.56 -13.67 -12.08
CA ILE A 113 -0.15 -14.73 -12.79
C ILE A 113 0.36 -14.83 -14.24
N GLN A 114 0.51 -13.70 -14.94
CA GLN A 114 1.01 -13.69 -16.31
C GLN A 114 2.41 -14.33 -16.41
N GLU A 115 3.30 -14.02 -15.47
CA GLU A 115 4.64 -14.62 -15.39
C GLU A 115 4.57 -16.12 -15.08
N LYS A 116 3.71 -16.55 -14.14
CA LYS A 116 3.53 -17.98 -13.83
C LYS A 116 3.00 -18.76 -15.04
N ILE A 117 2.06 -18.19 -15.80
CA ILE A 117 1.56 -18.80 -17.04
C ILE A 117 2.68 -18.89 -18.07
N ARG A 118 3.52 -17.86 -18.21
CA ARG A 118 4.67 -17.88 -19.14
C ARG A 118 5.63 -19.02 -18.83
N GLN A 119 5.85 -19.33 -17.56
CA GLN A 119 6.75 -20.41 -17.11
C GLN A 119 6.14 -21.80 -17.32
N ILE A 120 4.87 -22.00 -16.95
CA ILE A 120 4.23 -23.33 -16.96
C ILE A 120 3.63 -23.68 -18.34
N CYS A 121 3.10 -22.69 -19.06
CA CYS A 121 2.42 -22.86 -20.35
C CYS A 121 2.90 -21.79 -21.35
N PRO A 122 4.18 -21.83 -21.78
CA PRO A 122 4.67 -20.87 -22.75
C PRO A 122 3.92 -20.99 -24.08
N CYS A 123 3.60 -19.84 -24.70
CA CYS A 123 3.10 -19.83 -26.06
C CYS A 123 4.18 -20.39 -27.00
N PRO A 124 3.89 -21.37 -27.88
CA PRO A 124 4.87 -21.92 -28.82
C PRO A 124 5.52 -20.88 -29.73
N ALA A 125 4.82 -19.78 -29.99
CA ALA A 125 5.30 -18.66 -30.81
C ALA A 125 5.94 -17.53 -29.98
N GLY A 126 6.12 -17.70 -28.66
CA GLY A 126 6.79 -16.72 -27.79
C GLY A 126 5.95 -15.49 -27.39
N PHE A 127 4.65 -15.47 -27.69
CA PHE A 127 3.78 -14.36 -27.30
C PHE A 127 3.39 -14.38 -25.82
N ASN A 128 3.20 -13.19 -25.26
CA ASN A 128 2.65 -13.00 -23.92
C ASN A 128 1.18 -13.42 -23.83
N TRP A 129 0.76 -13.78 -22.63
CA TRP A 129 -0.63 -14.12 -22.29
C TRP A 129 -1.40 -12.90 -21.81
N TYR A 130 -2.67 -12.82 -22.17
CA TYR A 130 -3.59 -11.75 -21.76
C TYR A 130 -4.89 -12.36 -21.26
N LYS A 131 -5.45 -11.80 -20.18
CA LYS A 131 -6.73 -12.23 -19.63
C LYS A 131 -7.87 -11.83 -20.58
N SER A 132 -8.76 -12.76 -20.87
CA SER A 132 -9.95 -12.58 -21.70
C SER A 132 -11.13 -13.32 -21.06
N GLY A 133 -11.84 -12.65 -20.14
CA GLY A 133 -12.89 -13.26 -19.32
C GLY A 133 -12.32 -14.33 -18.38
N SER A 134 -12.83 -15.56 -18.44
CA SER A 134 -12.38 -16.73 -17.67
C SER A 134 -11.27 -17.56 -18.35
N ARG A 135 -10.61 -16.97 -19.35
CA ARG A 135 -9.59 -17.63 -20.18
C ARG A 135 -8.43 -16.69 -20.43
N TRP A 136 -7.32 -17.26 -20.86
CA TRP A 136 -6.13 -16.55 -21.29
C TRP A 136 -5.94 -16.75 -22.78
N ARG A 137 -5.58 -15.68 -23.49
CA ARG A 137 -5.31 -15.68 -24.93
C ARG A 137 -3.90 -15.15 -25.16
N CYS A 138 -3.13 -15.79 -26.03
CA CYS A 138 -1.81 -15.27 -26.38
C CYS A 138 -1.91 -14.02 -27.28
N GLY A 139 -0.86 -13.18 -27.32
CA GLY A 139 -0.82 -11.98 -28.16
C GLY A 139 -1.03 -12.24 -29.65
N GLY A 140 -0.56 -13.39 -30.15
CA GLY A 140 -0.81 -13.83 -31.54
C GLY A 140 -2.24 -14.33 -31.79
N GLY A 141 -2.98 -14.65 -30.73
CA GLY A 141 -4.40 -14.94 -30.80
C GLY A 141 -4.84 -16.34 -31.20
N SER A 142 -3.89 -17.22 -31.50
CA SER A 142 -4.14 -18.60 -31.91
C SER A 142 -4.17 -19.59 -30.74
N HIS A 143 -3.66 -19.21 -29.57
CA HIS A 143 -3.56 -20.10 -28.40
C HIS A 143 -4.40 -19.57 -27.25
N PHE A 144 -5.05 -20.50 -26.54
CA PHE A 144 -5.92 -20.24 -25.40
C PHE A 144 -5.65 -21.23 -24.28
N VAL A 145 -5.76 -20.78 -23.03
CA VAL A 145 -5.69 -21.62 -21.83
C VAL A 145 -6.83 -21.22 -20.89
N SER A 146 -7.53 -22.18 -20.30
CA SER A 146 -8.59 -21.92 -19.32
C SER A 146 -8.03 -21.75 -17.92
N ASP A 147 -8.71 -20.99 -17.06
CA ASP A 147 -8.32 -20.86 -15.65
C ASP A 147 -8.29 -22.21 -14.94
N ALA A 148 -9.24 -23.12 -15.24
CA ALA A 148 -9.25 -24.47 -14.68
C ALA A 148 -7.99 -25.29 -15.06
N GLN A 149 -7.45 -25.11 -16.26
CA GLN A 149 -6.22 -25.78 -16.68
C GLN A 149 -5.00 -25.22 -15.95
N LEU A 150 -4.99 -23.91 -15.67
CA LEU A 150 -3.93 -23.26 -14.91
C LEU A 150 -3.98 -23.64 -13.43
N ASN A 151 -5.16 -23.64 -12.82
CA ASN A 151 -5.33 -23.99 -11.40
C ASN A 151 -4.77 -25.39 -11.11
N ARG A 152 -5.07 -26.38 -11.96
CA ARG A 152 -4.49 -27.74 -11.84
C ARG A 152 -2.97 -27.79 -11.87
N GLN A 153 -2.32 -26.83 -12.52
CA GLN A 153 -0.86 -26.73 -12.59
C GLN A 153 -0.28 -25.85 -11.49
N PHE A 154 -1.10 -25.03 -10.84
CA PHE A 154 -0.71 -24.15 -9.74
C PHE A 154 -0.89 -24.81 -8.36
N THR A 155 -1.76 -25.80 -8.24
CA THR A 155 -2.03 -26.59 -7.03
C THR A 155 -1.23 -27.89 -7.02
N ARG A 156 0.10 -27.78 -7.04
CA ARG A 156 1.01 -28.93 -7.00
C ARG A 156 2.28 -28.58 -6.25
#